data_AF-A0A2Z6MHL7-F1
#
_entry.id   AF-A0A2Z6MHL7-F1
#
_cell.length_a   1.000
_cell.length_b   1.000
_cell.length_c   1.000
_cell.angle_alpha   90.00
_cell.angle_beta   90.00
_cell.angle_gamma   90.00
#
_symmetry.space_group_name_H-M   'P 1'
#
loop_
_entity.id
_entity.type
_entity.pdbx_description
1 polymer ?
#
loop_
_entity_poly.entity_id
_entity_poly.type
_entity_poly.pdbx_seq_one_letter_code
_entity_poly.pdbx_strand_id
1 'polypeptide(L)'
;MDSLEHDTYGLGDIVLFGNNKRMKLSSHSGLDNVFLDNRVENLIKCYHPTTGWKTNMQCMIELLESMEEKFALSKTFDYKEEFGKQRENLKFLMQILYTHMPTSRIADQCDFGRSLFERLVMLGYERKMLNVQYRMHPSISLFPSKEFYDGKLSDASVVREESYNKLFLEGEMYSSYSFINIANGIEQFGDGQSLKNMVE
;
A
#
# COMPACT_ATOMS: atom_id res chain seq x y z
N MET A 1 11.98 -28.15 4.13
CA MET A 1 10.61 -28.14 4.71
C MET A 1 10.66 -26.95 5.64
N ASP A 2 10.55 -25.77 5.04
CA ASP A 2 11.05 -24.52 5.65
C ASP A 2 9.85 -23.69 6.08
N SER A 3 9.16 -24.18 7.11
CA SER A 3 8.16 -23.40 7.84
C SER A 3 8.86 -22.84 9.07
N LEU A 4 9.01 -21.51 9.19
CA LEU A 4 9.00 -20.73 10.45
C LEU A 4 9.60 -19.30 10.40
N GLU A 5 10.04 -18.72 9.27
CA GLU A 5 10.68 -17.38 9.32
C GLU A 5 9.72 -16.17 9.54
N HIS A 6 8.39 -16.34 9.61
CA HIS A 6 7.46 -15.20 9.60
C HIS A 6 6.30 -15.25 10.63
N ASP A 7 6.41 -16.04 11.71
CA ASP A 7 5.36 -16.17 12.74
C ASP A 7 5.11 -14.91 13.59
N THR A 8 5.82 -13.81 13.32
CA THR A 8 5.73 -12.55 14.09
C THR A 8 5.00 -11.42 13.36
N TYR A 9 4.50 -11.66 12.15
CA TYR A 9 3.70 -10.67 11.42
C TYR A 9 2.44 -10.26 12.18
N GLY A 10 2.11 -8.97 12.18
CA GLY A 10 0.94 -8.44 12.88
C GLY A 10 1.12 -8.25 14.38
N LEU A 11 2.22 -8.73 15.00
CA LEU A 11 2.50 -8.43 16.42
C LEU A 11 2.72 -6.93 16.64
N GLY A 12 3.16 -6.20 15.63
CA GLY A 12 3.26 -4.74 15.63
C GLY A 12 1.93 -4.02 15.86
N ASP A 13 0.78 -4.66 15.58
CA ASP A 13 -0.55 -4.08 15.79
C ASP A 13 -1.04 -4.19 17.25
N ILE A 14 -0.38 -5.02 18.06
CA ILE A 14 -0.75 -5.27 19.46
C ILE A 14 0.29 -4.64 20.37
N VAL A 15 -0.11 -3.72 21.26
CA VAL A 15 0.79 -3.15 22.28
C VAL A 15 0.36 -3.59 23.67
N LEU A 16 1.31 -4.14 24.43
CA LEU A 16 1.14 -4.45 25.83
C LEU A 16 2.02 -3.52 26.68
N PHE A 17 1.40 -2.81 27.62
CA PHE A 17 2.09 -1.99 28.61
C PHE A 17 1.75 -2.47 30.01
N GLY A 18 2.73 -2.45 30.92
CA GLY A 18 2.54 -2.91 32.29
C GLY A 18 3.76 -3.60 32.88
N ASN A 19 3.61 -4.11 34.09
CA ASN A 19 4.71 -4.77 34.80
C ASN A 19 4.87 -6.22 34.32
N ASN A 20 5.86 -6.47 33.47
CA ASN A 20 6.13 -7.80 32.92
C ASN A 20 6.26 -8.88 34.01
N LYS A 21 6.95 -8.58 35.12
CA LYS A 21 7.12 -9.53 36.25
C LYS A 21 5.78 -9.95 36.88
N ARG A 22 4.86 -9.01 37.07
CA ARG A 22 3.52 -9.29 37.63
C ARG A 22 2.63 -10.05 36.66
N MET A 23 2.82 -9.84 35.36
CA MET A 23 2.02 -10.47 34.30
C MET A 23 2.48 -11.90 33.98
N LYS A 24 3.65 -12.34 34.49
CA LYS A 24 4.21 -13.70 34.31
C LYS A 24 4.35 -14.11 32.84
N LEU A 25 4.63 -13.14 31.97
CA LEU A 25 4.67 -13.36 30.53
C LEU A 25 5.99 -13.97 30.04
N SER A 26 7.01 -14.02 30.90
CA SER A 26 8.29 -14.71 30.69
C SER A 26 8.16 -16.22 30.35
N SER A 27 6.99 -16.81 30.56
CA SER A 27 6.72 -18.23 30.29
C SER A 27 6.17 -18.50 28.89
N HIS A 28 5.85 -17.47 28.10
CA HIS A 28 5.19 -17.61 26.79
C HIS A 28 6.06 -17.01 25.69
N SER A 29 6.65 -17.88 24.87
CA SER A 29 7.44 -17.47 23.71
C SER A 29 6.60 -16.61 22.76
N GLY A 30 7.06 -15.40 22.47
CA GLY A 30 6.42 -14.47 21.51
C GLY A 30 5.67 -13.30 22.13
N LEU A 31 5.27 -13.39 23.41
CA LEU A 31 4.58 -12.27 24.10
C LEU A 31 5.54 -11.12 24.44
N ASP A 32 6.84 -11.38 24.52
CA ASP A 32 7.84 -10.32 24.67
C ASP A 32 7.80 -9.31 23.51
N ASN A 33 7.47 -9.75 22.28
CA ASN A 33 7.47 -8.88 21.09
C ASN A 33 6.37 -7.81 21.10
N VAL A 34 5.28 -8.03 21.85
CA VAL A 34 4.17 -7.08 21.97
C VAL A 34 4.36 -6.10 23.13
N PHE A 35 5.31 -6.32 24.04
CA PHE A 35 5.60 -5.37 25.11
C PHE A 35 6.20 -4.07 24.57
N LEU A 36 5.70 -2.95 25.10
CA LEU A 36 6.14 -1.62 24.69
C LEU A 36 7.65 -1.42 24.91
N ASP A 37 8.19 -1.79 26.07
CA ASP A 37 9.60 -1.59 26.37
C ASP A 37 10.52 -2.37 25.41
N ASN A 38 10.20 -3.65 25.18
CA ASN A 38 10.95 -4.49 24.24
C ASN A 38 10.80 -3.99 22.80
N ARG A 39 9.61 -3.50 22.42
CA ARG A 39 9.37 -2.88 21.11
C ARG A 39 10.24 -1.64 20.91
N VAL A 40 10.26 -0.74 21.88
CA VAL A 40 11.06 0.49 21.82
C VAL A 40 12.54 0.15 21.72
N GLU A 41 13.02 -0.77 22.56
CA GLU A 41 14.42 -1.22 22.55
C GLU A 41 14.85 -1.76 21.18
N ASN A 42 14.00 -2.58 20.54
CA ASN A 42 14.33 -3.15 19.24
C ASN A 42 14.18 -2.14 18.10
N LEU A 43 13.12 -1.32 18.08
CA LEU A 43 12.94 -0.30 17.04
C LEU A 43 14.04 0.77 17.05
N ILE A 44 14.57 1.15 18.22
CA ILE A 44 15.69 2.11 18.31
C ILE A 44 16.90 1.62 17.50
N LYS A 45 17.18 0.31 17.49
CA LYS A 45 18.27 -0.28 16.68
C LYS A 45 18.06 -0.02 15.19
N CYS A 46 16.81 -0.13 14.71
CA CYS A 46 16.46 0.11 13.31
C CYS A 46 16.64 1.57 12.89
N TYR A 47 16.34 2.51 13.78
CA TYR A 47 16.40 3.95 13.49
C TYR A 47 17.72 4.60 13.93
N HIS A 48 18.72 3.83 14.33
CA HIS A 48 20.01 4.37 14.72
C HIS A 48 20.71 5.06 13.53
N PRO A 49 21.25 6.29 13.66
CA PRO A 49 21.75 7.06 12.53
C PRO A 49 22.90 6.40 11.75
N THR A 50 23.74 5.60 12.41
CA THR A 50 24.94 5.02 11.79
C THR A 50 24.86 3.51 11.56
N THR A 51 23.93 2.82 12.22
CA THR A 51 23.81 1.35 12.17
C THR A 51 22.40 0.89 11.86
N GLY A 52 21.46 1.81 11.71
CA GLY A 52 20.09 1.53 11.35
C GLY A 52 19.93 1.09 9.90
N TRP A 53 18.71 0.71 9.54
CA TRP A 53 18.42 0.05 8.27
C TRP A 53 18.73 0.94 7.06
N LYS A 54 18.51 2.25 7.16
CA LYS A 54 18.82 3.20 6.07
C LYS A 54 20.30 3.24 5.76
N THR A 55 21.13 3.37 6.79
CA THR A 55 22.58 3.41 6.64
C THR A 55 23.11 2.07 6.16
N ASN A 56 22.57 0.97 6.65
CA ASN A 56 22.97 -0.36 6.19
C ASN A 56 22.60 -0.60 4.71
N MET A 57 21.40 -0.19 4.28
CA MET A 57 20.99 -0.18 2.87
C MET A 57 21.93 0.67 2.02
N GLN A 58 22.26 1.88 2.48
CA GLN A 58 23.17 2.79 1.79
C GLN A 58 24.56 2.17 1.62
N CYS A 59 25.12 1.56 2.67
CA CYS A 59 26.39 0.84 2.58
C CYS A 59 26.33 -0.37 1.64
N MET A 60 25.20 -1.08 1.57
CA MET A 60 25.01 -2.18 0.61
C MET A 60 24.96 -1.66 -0.84
N ILE A 61 24.30 -0.53 -1.09
CA ILE A 61 24.27 0.13 -2.41
C ILE A 61 25.69 0.56 -2.81
N GLU A 62 26.41 1.26 -1.93
CA GLU A 62 27.79 1.71 -2.18
C GLU A 62 28.74 0.53 -2.45
N LEU A 63 28.57 -0.59 -1.73
CA LEU A 63 29.34 -1.80 -1.96
C LEU A 63 29.10 -2.38 -3.36
N LEU A 64 27.83 -2.41 -3.79
CA LEU A 64 27.44 -2.91 -5.11
C LEU A 64 27.89 -1.98 -6.24
N GLU A 65 27.73 -0.67 -6.09
CA GLU A 65 28.20 0.32 -7.07
C GLU A 65 29.73 0.30 -7.21
N SER A 66 30.46 0.21 -6.09
CA SER A 66 31.93 0.15 -6.13
C SER A 66 32.49 -1.17 -6.69
N MET A 67 31.66 -2.21 -6.81
CA MET A 67 32.04 -3.46 -7.46
C MET A 67 32.29 -3.25 -8.97
N GLU A 68 31.50 -2.39 -9.61
CA GLU A 68 31.61 -2.11 -11.05
C GLU A 68 32.94 -1.40 -11.38
N GLU A 69 33.42 -0.53 -10.49
CA GLU A 69 34.68 0.24 -10.71
C GLU A 69 35.96 -0.55 -10.36
N LYS A 70 35.90 -1.43 -9.35
CA LYS A 70 37.11 -2.04 -8.73
C LYS A 70 37.40 -3.47 -9.17
N PHE A 71 36.52 -4.10 -9.95
CA PHE A 71 36.78 -5.40 -10.58
C PHE A 71 38.04 -5.40 -11.46
N ALA A 72 38.50 -4.21 -11.89
CA ALA A 72 39.71 -4.02 -12.68
C ALA A 72 41.02 -3.95 -11.87
N LEU A 73 41.00 -3.78 -10.52
CA LEU A 73 42.20 -3.31 -9.80
C LEU A 73 42.57 -4.00 -8.48
N SER A 74 41.89 -5.07 -8.05
CA SER A 74 42.24 -5.66 -6.74
C SER A 74 41.95 -7.16 -6.60
N LYS A 75 42.97 -7.89 -6.12
CA LYS A 75 42.91 -9.25 -5.56
C LYS A 75 42.95 -9.25 -4.02
N THR A 76 42.63 -8.15 -3.35
CA THR A 76 42.86 -7.98 -1.89
C THR A 76 41.62 -7.71 -1.05
N PHE A 77 40.45 -7.41 -1.63
CA PHE A 77 39.23 -7.16 -0.86
C PHE A 77 38.22 -8.31 -1.04
N ASP A 78 37.84 -8.99 0.05
CA ASP A 78 36.82 -10.04 0.01
C ASP A 78 35.41 -9.43 0.03
N TYR A 79 34.95 -9.06 -1.17
CA TYR A 79 33.61 -8.55 -1.39
C TYR A 79 32.52 -9.50 -0.91
N LYS A 80 32.77 -10.82 -0.92
CA LYS A 80 31.77 -11.81 -0.54
C LYS A 80 31.58 -11.84 0.97
N GLU A 81 32.65 -11.75 1.74
CA GLU A 81 32.58 -11.64 3.20
C GLU A 81 31.85 -10.37 3.62
N GLU A 82 32.25 -9.21 3.08
CA GLU A 82 31.64 -7.93 3.43
C GLU A 82 30.17 -7.88 2.98
N PHE A 83 29.84 -8.33 1.77
CA PHE A 83 28.44 -8.43 1.34
C PHE A 83 27.61 -9.34 2.26
N GLY A 84 28.18 -10.47 2.68
CA GLY A 84 27.55 -11.39 3.62
C GLY A 84 27.21 -10.70 4.94
N LYS A 85 28.15 -9.94 5.50
CA LYS A 85 27.94 -9.16 6.72
C LYS A 85 26.84 -8.11 6.57
N GLN A 86 26.80 -7.39 5.44
CA GLN A 86 25.79 -6.33 5.27
C GLN A 86 24.42 -6.97 5.13
N ARG A 87 24.33 -8.08 4.39
CA ARG A 87 23.10 -8.84 4.21
C ARG A 87 22.53 -9.33 5.53
N GLU A 88 23.34 -9.92 6.40
CA GLU A 88 22.85 -10.41 7.70
C GLU A 88 22.39 -9.26 8.61
N ASN A 89 23.12 -8.15 8.62
CA ASN A 89 22.70 -6.95 9.35
C ASN A 89 21.36 -6.41 8.83
N LEU A 90 21.21 -6.29 7.51
CA LEU A 90 19.96 -5.82 6.90
C LEU A 90 18.82 -6.78 7.18
N LYS A 91 19.04 -8.10 7.04
CA LYS A 91 18.04 -9.13 7.34
C LYS A 91 17.55 -9.01 8.78
N PHE A 92 18.46 -8.83 9.74
CA PHE A 92 18.13 -8.64 11.15
C PHE A 92 17.27 -7.39 11.38
N LEU A 93 17.65 -6.25 10.77
CA LEU A 93 16.90 -4.99 10.92
C LEU A 93 15.52 -5.07 10.26
N MET A 94 15.40 -5.72 9.10
CA MET A 94 14.12 -5.95 8.44
C MET A 94 13.21 -6.86 9.28
N GLN A 95 13.75 -7.89 9.94
CA GLN A 95 12.96 -8.75 10.84
C GLN A 95 12.40 -7.98 12.04
N ILE A 96 13.17 -7.05 12.60
CA ILE A 96 12.70 -6.17 13.68
C ILE A 96 11.54 -5.29 13.18
N LEU A 97 11.72 -4.63 12.03
CA LEU A 97 10.67 -3.79 11.45
C LEU A 97 9.40 -4.61 11.18
N TYR A 98 9.53 -5.79 10.57
CA TYR A 98 8.44 -6.72 10.27
C TYR A 98 7.66 -7.16 11.52
N THR A 99 8.36 -7.38 12.63
CA THR A 99 7.77 -7.86 13.89
C THR A 99 7.10 -6.75 14.69
N HIS A 100 7.69 -5.55 14.71
CA HIS A 100 7.35 -4.51 15.69
C HIS A 100 6.65 -3.28 15.11
N MET A 101 6.72 -3.05 13.80
CA MET A 101 5.97 -1.95 13.17
C MET A 101 4.51 -2.36 12.95
N PRO A 102 3.54 -1.45 13.19
CA PRO A 102 2.15 -1.69 12.83
C PRO A 102 2.02 -1.97 11.34
N THR A 103 1.19 -2.96 11.00
CA THR A 103 1.02 -3.44 9.63
C THR A 103 0.53 -2.33 8.70
N SER A 104 -0.37 -1.46 9.20
CA SER A 104 -0.84 -0.28 8.47
C SER A 104 0.29 0.68 8.10
N ARG A 105 1.27 0.90 8.97
CA ARG A 105 2.41 1.78 8.68
C ARG A 105 3.35 1.20 7.63
N ILE A 106 3.52 -0.12 7.61
CA ILE A 106 4.30 -0.80 6.57
C ILE A 106 3.55 -0.69 5.22
N ALA A 107 2.24 -0.94 5.22
CA ALA A 107 1.44 -0.91 3.99
C ALA A 107 1.31 0.49 3.38
N ASP A 108 1.05 1.51 4.20
CA ASP A 108 0.83 2.90 3.74
C ASP A 108 2.13 3.53 3.20
N GLN A 109 3.28 3.28 3.83
CA GLN A 109 4.55 3.88 3.43
C GLN A 109 5.19 3.19 2.22
N CYS A 110 4.84 1.93 1.96
CA CYS A 110 5.41 1.15 0.86
C CYS A 110 4.53 1.14 -0.40
N ASP A 111 3.49 1.97 -0.48
CA ASP A 111 2.48 1.95 -1.55
C ASP A 111 1.99 0.51 -1.82
N PHE A 112 1.77 -0.29 -0.77
CA PHE A 112 1.43 -1.70 -0.97
C PHE A 112 0.07 -1.88 -1.68
N GLY A 113 -0.77 -0.85 -1.67
CA GLY A 113 -1.99 -0.76 -2.48
C GLY A 113 -1.75 -0.61 -3.99
N ARG A 114 -0.51 -0.27 -4.42
CA ARG A 114 -0.16 -0.16 -5.85
C ARG A 114 -0.12 -1.55 -6.48
N SER A 115 -1.00 -1.77 -7.44
CA SER A 115 -1.08 -3.01 -8.19
C SER A 115 0.19 -3.27 -9.01
N LEU A 116 0.38 -4.54 -9.43
CA LEU A 116 1.43 -4.89 -10.39
C LEU A 116 1.28 -4.13 -11.72
N PHE A 117 0.04 -3.93 -12.18
CA PHE A 117 -0.24 -3.23 -13.44
C PHE A 117 0.24 -1.77 -13.38
N GLU A 118 -0.10 -1.04 -12.30
CA GLU A 118 0.34 0.34 -12.10
C GLU A 118 1.87 0.44 -12.04
N ARG A 119 2.54 -0.51 -11.37
CA ARG A 119 4.01 -0.57 -11.33
C ARG A 119 4.62 -0.72 -12.72
N LEU A 120 4.08 -1.59 -13.57
CA LEU A 120 4.57 -1.78 -14.94
C LEU A 120 4.36 -0.52 -15.78
N VAL A 121 3.20 0.13 -15.68
CA VAL A 121 2.93 1.40 -16.39
C VAL A 121 3.91 2.50 -15.95
N MET A 122 4.21 2.61 -14.65
CA MET A 122 5.20 3.59 -14.13
C MET A 122 6.63 3.32 -14.62
N LEU A 123 6.99 2.05 -14.86
CA LEU A 123 8.27 1.66 -15.45
C LEU A 123 8.34 1.91 -16.97
N GLY A 124 7.30 2.50 -17.56
CA GLY A 124 7.25 2.84 -18.98
C GLY A 124 6.73 1.74 -19.89
N TYR A 125 6.20 0.63 -19.35
CA TYR A 125 5.53 -0.37 -20.17
C TYR A 125 4.22 0.21 -20.75
N GLU A 126 4.07 0.09 -22.07
CA GLU A 126 2.91 0.62 -22.77
C GLU A 126 1.64 -0.17 -22.41
N ARG A 127 0.57 0.55 -22.03
CA ARG A 127 -0.76 -0.04 -21.86
C ARG A 127 -1.57 0.11 -23.14
N LYS A 128 -2.25 -0.97 -23.55
CA LYS A 128 -3.25 -0.90 -24.60
C LYS A 128 -4.61 -0.52 -24.01
N MET A 129 -5.12 0.65 -24.37
CA MET A 129 -6.43 1.11 -23.93
C MET A 129 -7.55 0.50 -24.78
N LEU A 130 -8.56 -0.07 -24.13
CA LEU A 130 -9.84 -0.39 -24.77
C LEU A 130 -10.70 0.87 -24.75
N ASN A 131 -10.95 1.45 -25.93
CA ASN A 131 -11.49 2.79 -26.07
C ASN A 131 -12.96 2.84 -26.51
N VAL A 132 -13.68 1.72 -26.49
CA VAL A 132 -15.11 1.65 -26.81
C VAL A 132 -15.87 1.07 -25.62
N GLN A 133 -16.87 1.79 -25.12
CA GLN A 133 -17.73 1.37 -24.02
C GLN A 133 -19.10 0.90 -24.55
N TYR A 134 -19.65 -0.15 -23.94
CA TYR A 134 -20.87 -0.84 -24.39
C TYR A 134 -21.98 -0.88 -23.33
N ARG A 135 -21.84 -0.15 -22.21
CA ARG A 135 -22.72 -0.29 -21.04
C ARG A 135 -23.53 0.96 -20.71
N MET A 136 -22.96 2.15 -20.91
CA MET A 136 -23.53 3.41 -20.42
C MET A 136 -24.19 4.18 -21.57
N HIS A 137 -25.31 4.84 -21.28
CA HIS A 137 -25.86 5.84 -22.20
C HIS A 137 -24.84 6.99 -22.41
N PRO A 138 -24.72 7.60 -23.61
CA PRO A 138 -23.74 8.65 -23.90
C PRO A 138 -23.71 9.83 -22.90
N SER A 139 -24.86 10.20 -22.32
CA SER A 139 -24.90 11.27 -21.30
C SER A 139 -24.19 10.89 -20.00
N ILE A 140 -24.20 9.60 -19.63
CA ILE A 140 -23.52 9.08 -18.43
C ILE A 140 -22.02 8.92 -18.71
N SER A 141 -21.64 8.41 -19.89
CA SER A 141 -20.23 8.17 -20.24
C SER A 141 -19.43 9.46 -20.50
N LEU A 142 -20.12 10.57 -20.80
CA LEU A 142 -19.51 11.85 -21.15
C LEU A 142 -18.55 12.36 -20.08
N PHE A 143 -18.97 12.42 -18.81
CA PHE A 143 -18.13 12.91 -17.72
C PHE A 143 -16.92 11.99 -17.46
N PRO A 144 -17.09 10.67 -17.22
CA PRO A 144 -15.94 9.78 -17.02
C PRO A 144 -14.96 9.77 -18.18
N SER A 145 -15.45 9.80 -19.43
CA SER A 145 -14.59 9.86 -20.63
C SER A 145 -13.69 11.10 -20.59
N LYS A 146 -14.27 12.27 -20.31
CA LYS A 146 -13.52 13.53 -20.26
C LYS A 146 -12.55 13.58 -19.07
N GLU A 147 -13.00 13.18 -17.88
CA GLU A 147 -12.25 13.36 -16.63
C GLU A 147 -11.12 12.33 -16.45
N PHE A 148 -11.35 11.06 -16.82
CA PHE A 148 -10.42 9.97 -16.50
C PHE A 148 -9.74 9.37 -17.73
N TYR A 149 -10.20 9.71 -18.93
CA TYR A 149 -9.74 9.09 -20.18
C TYR A 149 -9.36 10.09 -21.28
N ASP A 150 -9.15 11.37 -20.96
CA ASP A 150 -8.82 12.44 -21.92
C ASP A 150 -9.81 12.57 -23.10
N GLY A 151 -11.06 12.16 -22.91
CA GLY A 151 -12.06 12.10 -23.99
C GLY A 151 -11.82 10.99 -25.03
N LYS A 152 -10.89 10.05 -24.78
CA LYS A 152 -10.55 8.96 -25.71
C LYS A 152 -11.53 7.79 -25.65
N LEU A 153 -12.40 7.73 -24.64
CA LEU A 153 -13.42 6.69 -24.50
C LEU A 153 -14.65 7.05 -25.37
N SER A 154 -14.99 6.15 -26.30
CA SER A 154 -16.08 6.30 -27.26
C SER A 154 -17.24 5.34 -26.97
N ASP A 155 -18.43 5.69 -27.44
CA ASP A 155 -19.64 4.89 -27.23
C ASP A 155 -19.92 3.97 -28.42
N ALA A 156 -20.19 2.70 -28.13
CA ALA A 156 -20.67 1.76 -29.14
C ALA A 156 -22.05 2.16 -29.69
N SER A 157 -22.42 1.65 -30.87
CA SER A 157 -23.74 1.90 -31.46
C SER A 157 -24.89 1.38 -30.58
N VAL A 158 -24.69 0.24 -29.92
CA VAL A 158 -25.72 -0.42 -29.08
C VAL A 158 -26.23 0.48 -27.95
N VAL A 159 -25.37 1.33 -27.37
CA VAL A 159 -25.76 2.20 -26.25
C VAL A 159 -26.51 3.46 -26.70
N ARG A 160 -26.63 3.67 -28.02
CA ARG A 160 -27.38 4.77 -28.65
C ARG A 160 -28.76 4.33 -29.13
N GLU A 161 -29.08 3.04 -29.01
CA GLU A 161 -30.37 2.50 -29.36
C GLU A 161 -31.46 2.97 -28.39
N GLU A 162 -32.70 3.01 -28.86
CA GLU A 162 -33.85 3.46 -28.07
C GLU A 162 -34.08 2.63 -26.80
N SER A 163 -33.61 1.37 -26.78
CA SER A 163 -33.63 0.51 -25.59
C SER A 163 -32.85 1.04 -24.39
N TYR A 164 -31.89 1.95 -24.62
CA TYR A 164 -31.13 2.67 -23.60
C TYR A 164 -31.80 3.98 -23.14
N ASN A 165 -32.82 4.46 -23.87
CA ASN A 165 -33.60 5.66 -23.55
C ASN A 165 -34.82 5.32 -22.69
N LYS A 166 -34.59 4.72 -21.52
CA LYS A 166 -35.67 4.36 -20.60
C LYS A 166 -36.14 5.59 -19.82
N LEU A 167 -37.28 6.13 -20.20
CA LEU A 167 -37.98 7.19 -19.47
C LEU A 167 -39.06 6.54 -18.60
N PHE A 168 -38.77 6.38 -17.31
CA PHE A 168 -39.73 5.82 -16.35
C PHE A 168 -40.66 6.88 -15.75
N LEU A 169 -40.25 8.15 -15.78
CA LEU A 169 -40.95 9.29 -15.22
C LEU A 169 -40.91 10.46 -16.21
N GLU A 170 -41.97 11.25 -16.23
CA GLU A 170 -42.04 12.46 -17.06
C GLU A 170 -41.28 13.62 -16.39
N GLY A 171 -40.46 14.32 -17.17
CA GLY A 171 -39.74 15.53 -16.75
C GLY A 171 -38.24 15.47 -17.07
N GLU A 172 -37.65 16.62 -17.41
CA GLU A 172 -36.23 16.72 -17.79
C GLU A 172 -35.28 16.25 -16.69
N MET A 173 -35.69 16.40 -15.42
CA MET A 173 -34.92 15.92 -14.27
C MET A 173 -34.76 14.40 -14.21
N TYR A 174 -35.58 13.62 -14.94
CA TYR A 174 -35.53 12.15 -14.97
C TYR A 174 -34.90 11.59 -16.24
N SER A 175 -34.06 12.39 -16.92
CA SER A 175 -33.27 11.93 -18.05
C SER A 175 -32.26 10.84 -17.66
N SER A 176 -31.57 10.23 -18.64
CA SER A 176 -30.58 9.16 -18.40
C SER A 176 -29.41 9.58 -17.49
N TYR A 177 -29.16 10.87 -17.29
CA TYR A 177 -28.22 11.37 -16.28
C TYR A 177 -28.66 12.73 -15.76
N SER A 178 -28.84 12.83 -14.44
CA SER A 178 -29.23 14.07 -13.77
C SER A 178 -28.52 14.18 -12.43
N PHE A 179 -28.19 15.41 -12.04
CA PHE A 179 -27.71 15.71 -10.69
C PHE A 179 -28.81 16.42 -9.91
N ILE A 180 -29.28 15.80 -8.83
CA ILE A 180 -30.30 16.38 -7.94
C ILE A 180 -29.57 16.98 -6.74
N ASN A 181 -29.47 18.31 -6.72
CA ASN A 181 -28.82 19.01 -5.62
C ASN A 181 -29.75 19.08 -4.40
N ILE A 182 -29.36 18.43 -3.30
CA ILE A 182 -30.08 18.48 -2.02
C ILE A 182 -29.43 19.55 -1.13
N ALA A 183 -29.93 20.79 -1.23
CA ALA A 183 -29.31 21.96 -0.58
C ALA A 183 -29.17 21.84 0.96
N ASN A 184 -30.00 21.00 1.61
CA ASN A 184 -30.01 20.81 3.07
C ASN A 184 -29.53 19.41 3.49
N GLY A 185 -28.84 18.67 2.61
CA GLY A 185 -28.27 17.37 2.93
C GLY A 185 -27.14 17.48 3.95
N ILE A 186 -27.22 16.75 5.06
CA ILE A 186 -26.20 16.76 6.11
C ILE A 186 -25.85 15.31 6.45
N GLU A 187 -24.56 14.98 6.33
CA GLU A 187 -24.02 13.70 6.76
C GLU A 187 -24.02 13.58 8.29
N GLN A 188 -24.42 12.42 8.80
CA GLN A 188 -24.45 12.09 10.21
C GLN A 188 -23.89 10.67 10.40
N PHE A 189 -23.34 10.39 11.58
CA PHE A 189 -22.93 9.03 11.92
C PHE A 189 -24.18 8.13 12.07
N GLY A 190 -24.13 6.95 11.46
CA GLY A 190 -25.14 5.90 11.67
C GLY A 190 -24.92 5.13 12.98
N ASP A 191 -25.50 3.93 13.09
CA ASP A 191 -25.31 3.02 14.23
C ASP A 191 -23.89 2.39 14.26
N GLY A 192 -22.93 3.01 13.56
CA GLY A 192 -21.54 2.58 13.41
C GLY A 192 -20.66 3.72 12.89
N GLN A 193 -19.51 3.40 12.31
CA GLN A 193 -18.56 4.41 11.79
C GLN A 193 -18.91 4.95 10.39
N SER A 194 -19.95 4.40 9.76
CA SER A 194 -20.41 4.86 8.45
C SER A 194 -21.18 6.17 8.55
N LEU A 195 -20.98 7.03 7.56
CA LEU A 195 -21.76 8.24 7.35
C LEU A 195 -23.07 7.91 6.63
N LYS A 196 -24.15 8.60 6.98
CA LYS A 196 -25.44 8.55 6.31
C LYS A 196 -26.02 9.94 6.17
N ASN A 197 -26.74 10.20 5.09
CA ASN A 197 -27.58 11.39 4.94
C ASN A 197 -29.03 10.94 4.90
N MET A 198 -29.88 11.47 5.79
CA MET A 198 -31.28 11.03 5.90
C MET A 198 -32.20 11.64 4.81
N VAL A 199 -31.69 12.59 4.04
CA VAL A 199 -32.43 13.31 2.99
C VAL A 199 -32.07 12.77 1.59
N GLU A 200 -30.97 12.02 1.48
CA GLU A 200 -30.61 11.22 0.30
C GLU A 200 -31.36 9.88 0.31
#